data_AF-A0A1V6ADH2-F1
#
_entry.id   AF-A0A1V6ADH2-F1
#
_cell.length_a   1.000
_cell.length_b   1.000
_cell.length_c   1.000
_cell.angle_alpha   90.00
_cell.angle_beta   90.00
_cell.angle_gamma   90.00
#
_symmetry.space_group_name_H-M   'P 1'
#
loop_
_entity.id
_entity.type
_entity.pdbx_description
1 polymer ?
#
loop_
_entity_poly.entity_id
_entity_poly.type
_entity_poly.pdbx_seq_one_letter_code
_entity_poly.pdbx_strand_id
1 'polypeptide(L)'
;MNKITSNSARFDKLKTVFFLGLSCNFTSLAGCIAVWIALDKLGYADGAIATALLVLSFAPIFMADAVNNYTLGRIKLEQEKNWDDVQVTPHGRKKVGVFYKFYRMLSIIPAYLLAASFVATYSQNAQAVHNLKFTFLFAFILNFTRAMTFLKNAVAPRLPSFGGRSLVARMIVISLCFSFWFMWFKQLEAVPTPKLYIFLSGIFYFIVSGIMHPLPTRFSLLSPGKHVSREAFLTIELISEKQLNLISKENITTPENTQPLEKEGFTLVKHVRMPLIELPLFQMWGSAYLNENKNIMAFLFENEIKKGLSFTFLSVKNGSYIITTSFETEGVRFPQGIDYEEADKSLKPSEILKLHINRMGMDSENLSDTPWKHLENLFKSIIDFLHTGTAQRRKITKKTGNEIADNEATAKAVPNG
;
A
#
# COMPACT_ATOMS: atom_id res chain seq x y z
N MET A 1 18.93 4.97 -24.90
CA MET A 1 19.79 6.00 -24.26
C MET A 1 19.61 5.93 -22.74
N ASN A 2 20.72 5.67 -22.02
CA ASN A 2 20.98 5.70 -20.56
C ASN A 2 20.20 4.80 -19.58
N LYS A 3 20.62 3.53 -19.49
CA LYS A 3 20.37 2.56 -18.39
C LYS A 3 21.24 2.81 -17.12
N ILE A 4 21.99 3.92 -17.04
CA ILE A 4 22.90 4.28 -15.92
C ILE A 4 22.20 5.15 -14.85
N THR A 5 20.98 5.64 -15.08
CA THR A 5 20.23 6.49 -14.13
C THR A 5 19.48 5.74 -13.03
N SER A 6 19.54 4.41 -12.99
CA SER A 6 18.68 3.60 -12.09
C SER A 6 19.19 3.49 -10.66
N ASN A 7 20.51 3.56 -10.42
CA ASN A 7 21.08 3.43 -9.07
C ASN A 7 21.11 4.76 -8.30
N SER A 8 21.43 5.88 -8.96
CA SER A 8 21.39 7.21 -8.33
C SER A 8 19.97 7.61 -7.93
N ALA A 9 18.99 7.39 -8.80
CA ALA A 9 17.58 7.68 -8.51
C ALA A 9 17.01 6.83 -7.37
N ARG A 10 17.45 5.57 -7.23
CA ARG A 10 17.07 4.70 -6.10
C ARG A 10 17.70 5.15 -4.79
N PHE A 11 18.98 5.53 -4.81
CA PHE A 11 19.66 6.04 -3.63
C PHE A 11 19.10 7.38 -3.14
N ASP A 12 18.80 8.30 -4.07
CA ASP A 12 18.16 9.58 -3.77
C ASP A 12 16.78 9.41 -3.14
N LYS A 13 16.02 8.44 -3.64
CA LYS A 13 14.72 8.07 -3.09
C LYS A 13 14.85 7.54 -1.66
N LEU A 14 15.77 6.59 -1.42
CA LEU A 14 16.02 6.06 -0.07
C LEU A 14 16.45 7.17 0.89
N LYS A 15 17.38 8.02 0.47
CA LYS A 15 17.85 9.19 1.24
C LYS A 15 16.69 10.11 1.61
N THR A 16 15.84 10.46 0.64
CA THR A 16 14.68 11.34 0.85
C THR A 16 13.70 10.74 1.86
N VAL A 17 13.40 9.44 1.75
CA VAL A 17 12.50 8.75 2.70
C VAL A 17 13.12 8.67 4.09
N PHE A 18 14.43 8.44 4.19
CA PHE A 18 15.16 8.42 5.46
C PHE A 18 15.15 9.79 6.15
N PHE A 19 15.44 10.87 5.42
CA PHE A 19 15.37 12.23 5.97
C PHE A 19 13.95 12.62 6.39
N LEU A 20 12.92 12.14 5.68
CA LEU A 20 11.54 12.31 6.13
C LEU A 20 11.35 11.64 7.50
N GLY A 21 11.78 10.38 7.67
CA GLY A 21 11.69 9.66 8.94
C GLY A 21 12.38 10.42 10.10
N LEU A 22 13.61 10.90 9.88
CA LEU A 22 14.33 11.73 10.86
C LEU A 22 13.55 13.02 11.18
N SER A 23 13.05 13.71 10.15
CA SER A 23 12.29 14.96 10.31
C SER A 23 11.03 14.77 11.16
N CYS A 24 10.35 13.63 11.01
CA CYS A 24 9.14 13.32 11.76
C CYS A 24 9.44 13.03 13.23
N ASN A 25 10.59 12.45 13.57
CA ASN A 25 10.96 12.19 14.96
C ASN A 25 11.34 13.46 15.74
N PHE A 26 11.67 14.57 15.07
CA PHE A 26 11.85 15.86 15.75
C PHE A 26 10.56 16.34 16.41
N THR A 27 9.37 15.96 15.92
CA THR A 27 8.12 16.34 16.61
C THR A 27 7.99 15.64 17.96
N SER A 28 8.47 14.39 18.06
CA SER A 28 8.59 13.66 19.32
C SER A 28 9.51 14.37 20.32
N LEU A 29 10.70 14.74 19.86
CA LEU A 29 11.68 15.44 20.71
C LEU A 29 11.15 16.81 21.16
N ALA A 30 10.60 17.61 20.22
CA ALA A 30 10.05 18.92 20.52
C ALA A 30 8.87 18.85 21.50
N GLY A 31 7.99 17.84 21.36
CA GLY A 31 6.90 17.59 22.30
C GLY A 31 7.41 17.27 23.71
N CYS A 32 8.40 16.41 23.84
CA CYS A 32 9.04 16.11 25.13
C CYS A 32 9.68 17.35 25.77
N ILE A 33 10.38 18.19 24.98
CA ILE A 33 10.95 19.46 25.46
C ILE A 33 9.85 20.42 25.92
N ALA A 34 8.74 20.52 25.19
CA ALA A 34 7.62 21.37 25.58
C ALA A 34 6.99 20.91 26.90
N VAL A 35 6.83 19.60 27.10
CA VAL A 35 6.37 19.02 28.37
C VAL A 35 7.35 19.33 29.50
N TRP A 36 8.65 19.17 29.27
CA TRP A 36 9.68 19.53 30.25
C TRP A 36 9.53 20.98 30.71
N ILE A 37 9.50 21.92 29.75
CA ILE A 37 9.36 23.35 30.04
C ILE A 37 8.07 23.63 30.81
N ALA A 38 6.97 22.96 30.45
CA ALA A 38 5.69 23.15 31.13
C ALA A 38 5.71 22.63 32.58
N LEU A 39 6.29 21.45 32.83
CA LEU A 39 6.42 20.89 34.18
C LEU A 39 7.34 21.74 35.06
N ASP A 40 8.45 22.25 34.50
CA ASP A 40 9.37 23.15 35.18
C ASP A 40 8.67 24.45 35.60
N LYS A 41 7.88 25.06 34.70
CA LYS A 41 7.07 26.26 35.01
C LYS A 41 5.99 26.02 36.06
N LEU A 42 5.48 24.80 36.16
CA LEU A 42 4.51 24.40 37.19
C LEU A 42 5.19 24.06 38.53
N GLY A 43 6.52 24.20 38.63
CA GLY A 43 7.29 23.91 39.83
C GLY A 43 7.46 22.41 40.11
N TYR A 44 7.18 21.55 39.13
CA TYR A 44 7.25 20.10 39.28
C TYR A 44 8.57 19.58 38.72
N ALA A 45 9.65 19.80 39.47
CA ALA A 45 11.00 19.36 39.15
C ALA A 45 11.65 18.64 40.35
N ASP A 46 11.24 17.39 40.61
CA ASP A 46 11.78 16.53 41.68
C ASP A 46 13.17 15.96 41.33
N GLY A 47 14.07 16.81 40.85
CA GLY A 47 15.41 16.44 40.38
C GLY A 47 15.46 15.98 38.92
N ALA A 48 16.62 16.21 38.27
CA ALA A 48 16.78 16.05 36.83
C ALA A 48 16.39 14.65 36.29
N ILE A 49 16.71 13.58 37.03
CA ILE A 49 16.41 12.20 36.63
C ILE A 49 14.91 11.90 36.74
N ALA A 50 14.25 12.34 37.80
CA ALA A 50 12.82 12.08 38.00
C ALA A 50 11.97 12.82 36.97
N THR A 51 12.35 14.06 36.65
CA THR A 51 11.74 14.88 35.58
C THR A 51 11.98 14.25 34.21
N ALA A 52 13.21 13.79 33.91
CA ALA A 52 13.49 13.10 32.66
C ALA A 52 12.63 11.84 32.49
N LEU A 53 12.51 11.00 33.52
CA LEU A 53 11.64 9.81 33.48
C LEU A 53 10.16 10.17 33.32
N LEU A 54 9.70 11.27 33.93
CA LEU A 54 8.33 11.76 33.75
C LEU A 54 8.12 12.22 32.31
N VAL A 55 9.01 13.03 31.75
CA VAL A 55 8.94 13.50 30.36
C VAL A 55 8.97 12.32 29.37
N LEU A 56 9.81 11.32 29.62
CA LEU A 56 9.87 10.11 28.78
C LEU A 56 8.56 9.33 28.78
N SER A 57 7.74 9.41 29.83
CA SER A 57 6.41 8.77 29.84
C SER A 57 5.45 9.37 28.79
N PHE A 58 5.69 10.61 28.33
CA PHE A 58 4.93 11.24 27.25
C PHE A 58 5.42 10.87 25.85
N ALA A 59 6.61 10.27 25.71
CA ALA A 59 7.20 9.99 24.41
C ALA A 59 6.28 9.19 23.47
N PRO A 60 5.54 8.15 23.92
CA PRO A 60 4.61 7.44 23.05
C PRO A 60 3.47 8.31 22.49
N ILE A 61 3.01 9.33 23.22
CA ILE A 61 1.98 10.28 22.74
C ILE A 61 2.50 11.02 21.51
N PHE A 62 3.74 11.52 21.55
CA PHE A 62 4.31 12.27 20.43
C PHE A 62 4.83 11.36 19.31
N MET A 63 5.23 10.12 19.61
CA MET A 63 5.48 9.10 18.59
C MET A 63 4.23 8.83 17.72
N ALA A 64 3.03 8.96 18.30
CA ALA A 64 1.78 8.85 17.54
C ALA A 64 1.68 9.96 16.48
N ASP A 65 2.05 11.20 16.82
CA ASP A 65 2.15 12.29 15.83
C ASP A 65 3.26 12.03 14.82
N ALA A 66 4.42 11.50 15.22
CA ALA A 66 5.52 11.20 14.31
C ALA A 66 5.09 10.20 13.22
N VAL A 67 4.32 9.16 13.57
CA VAL A 67 3.74 8.23 12.59
C VAL A 67 2.77 8.94 11.65
N ASN A 68 1.88 9.78 12.17
CA ASN A 68 0.93 10.52 11.35
C ASN A 68 1.64 11.50 10.40
N ASN A 69 2.70 12.16 10.89
CA ASN A 69 3.55 13.04 10.12
C ASN A 69 4.25 12.29 9.00
N TYR A 70 4.81 11.13 9.32
CA TYR A 70 5.50 10.29 8.35
C TYR A 70 4.54 9.79 7.28
N THR A 71 3.36 9.28 7.64
CA THR A 71 2.36 8.82 6.67
C THR A 71 1.92 9.94 5.73
N LEU A 72 1.54 11.11 6.26
CA LEU A 72 1.14 12.26 5.44
C LEU A 72 2.29 12.82 4.60
N GLY A 73 3.49 12.90 5.19
CA GLY A 73 4.70 13.35 4.51
C GLY A 73 5.10 12.41 3.38
N ARG A 74 4.97 11.10 3.58
CA ARG A 74 5.25 10.09 2.56
C ARG A 74 4.29 10.22 1.38
N ILE A 75 2.99 10.41 1.64
CA ILE A 75 1.99 10.63 0.59
C ILE A 75 2.26 11.94 -0.16
N LYS A 76 2.64 13.01 0.55
CA LYS A 76 3.03 14.28 -0.07
C LYS A 76 4.25 14.13 -0.98
N LEU A 77 5.30 13.45 -0.50
CA LEU A 77 6.50 13.17 -1.30
C LEU A 77 6.18 12.34 -2.55
N GLU A 78 5.29 11.35 -2.45
CA GLU A 78 4.83 10.59 -3.61
C GLU A 78 4.18 11.49 -4.67
N GLN A 79 3.41 12.49 -4.24
CA GLN A 79 2.81 13.48 -5.13
C GLN A 79 3.88 14.39 -5.77
N GLU A 80 4.81 14.92 -4.98
CA GLU A 80 5.83 15.87 -5.45
C GLU A 80 6.88 15.22 -6.37
N LYS A 81 7.25 13.97 -6.07
CA LYS A 81 8.25 13.21 -6.83
C LYS A 81 7.65 12.28 -7.88
N ASN A 82 6.32 12.25 -7.98
CA ASN A 82 5.57 11.37 -8.89
C ASN A 82 6.02 9.89 -8.80
N TRP A 83 6.15 9.42 -7.56
CA TRP A 83 6.42 8.02 -7.22
C TRP A 83 5.10 7.23 -7.15
N ASP A 84 5.16 5.90 -7.07
CA ASP A 84 3.97 5.05 -6.94
C ASP A 84 4.06 3.96 -5.86
N ASP A 85 4.89 4.16 -4.84
CA ASP A 85 5.13 3.12 -3.83
C ASP A 85 3.97 3.00 -2.83
N VAL A 86 3.26 4.12 -2.63
CA VAL A 86 2.16 4.18 -1.67
C VAL A 86 0.85 4.09 -2.43
N GLN A 87 0.06 3.08 -2.14
CA GLN A 87 -1.17 2.73 -2.83
C GLN A 87 -2.35 3.64 -2.46
N VAL A 88 -2.23 4.90 -2.88
CA VAL A 88 -3.25 5.96 -2.77
C VAL A 88 -3.64 6.40 -4.17
N THR A 89 -4.93 6.64 -4.39
CA THR A 89 -5.44 7.20 -5.65
C THR A 89 -4.74 8.51 -6.02
N PRO A 90 -4.61 8.85 -7.31
CA PRO A 90 -3.99 10.11 -7.75
C PRO A 90 -4.71 11.33 -7.15
N HIS A 91 -6.04 11.30 -7.10
CA HIS A 91 -6.84 12.33 -6.45
C HIS A 91 -6.53 12.46 -4.95
N GLY A 92 -6.40 11.34 -4.24
CA GLY A 92 -6.06 11.32 -2.82
C GLY A 92 -4.68 11.93 -2.54
N ARG A 93 -3.68 11.61 -3.37
CA ARG A 93 -2.34 12.20 -3.28
C ARG A 93 -2.34 13.70 -3.52
N LYS A 94 -3.03 14.15 -4.58
CA LYS A 94 -3.21 15.58 -4.87
C LYS A 94 -3.86 16.30 -3.69
N LYS A 95 -4.91 15.71 -3.12
CA LYS A 95 -5.61 16.29 -1.95
C LYS A 95 -4.69 16.43 -0.75
N VAL A 96 -3.89 15.41 -0.42
CA VAL A 96 -2.89 15.50 0.66
C VAL A 96 -1.80 16.52 0.33
N GLY A 97 -1.33 16.59 -0.91
CA GLY A 97 -0.34 17.58 -1.33
C GLY A 97 -0.84 19.02 -1.14
N VAL A 98 -2.05 19.32 -1.60
CA VAL A 98 -2.67 20.66 -1.50
C VAL A 98 -3.01 21.02 -0.05
N PHE A 99 -3.63 20.10 0.70
CA PHE A 99 -4.10 20.35 2.07
C PHE A 99 -3.15 19.84 3.15
N TYR A 100 -1.87 19.64 2.83
CA TYR A 100 -0.90 19.00 3.74
C TYR A 100 -0.84 19.69 5.10
N LYS A 101 -0.70 21.02 5.13
CA LYS A 101 -0.62 21.80 6.38
C LYS A 101 -1.87 21.61 7.24
N PHE A 102 -3.05 21.65 6.61
CA PHE A 102 -4.32 21.46 7.31
C PHE A 102 -4.43 20.03 7.89
N TYR A 103 -4.07 19.00 7.11
CA TYR A 103 -4.05 17.62 7.60
C TYR A 103 -3.05 17.40 8.71
N ARG A 104 -1.88 18.06 8.64
CA ARG A 104 -0.90 18.04 9.72
C ARG A 104 -1.44 18.68 10.99
N MET A 105 -2.08 19.84 10.90
CA MET A 105 -2.74 20.47 12.06
C MET A 105 -3.78 19.54 12.70
N LEU A 106 -4.65 18.91 11.91
CA LEU A 106 -5.64 17.97 12.45
C LEU A 106 -5.02 16.72 13.09
N SER A 107 -3.83 16.31 12.67
CA SER A 107 -3.14 15.15 13.27
C SER A 107 -2.27 15.48 14.48
N ILE A 108 -1.75 16.71 14.60
CA ILE A 108 -0.88 17.11 15.71
C ILE A 108 -1.69 17.56 16.94
N ILE A 109 -2.82 18.24 16.72
CA ILE A 109 -3.67 18.80 17.79
C ILE A 109 -4.08 17.73 18.82
N PRO A 110 -4.58 16.54 18.44
CA PRO A 110 -5.01 15.56 19.44
C PRO A 110 -3.86 15.05 20.32
N ALA A 111 -2.66 14.86 19.77
CA ALA A 111 -1.49 14.43 20.55
C ALA A 111 -1.09 15.49 21.60
N TYR A 112 -1.08 16.76 21.21
CA TYR A 112 -0.73 17.86 22.11
C TYR A 112 -1.83 18.13 23.15
N LEU A 113 -3.10 17.98 22.79
CA LEU A 113 -4.20 18.08 23.76
C LEU A 113 -4.17 16.93 24.78
N LEU A 114 -3.82 15.70 24.34
CA LEU A 114 -3.64 14.57 25.25
C LEU A 114 -2.47 14.84 26.21
N ALA A 115 -1.32 15.28 25.71
CA ALA A 115 -0.18 15.65 26.56
C ALA A 115 -0.56 16.80 27.53
N ALA A 116 -1.18 17.86 27.03
CA ALA A 116 -1.62 19.00 27.83
C ALA A 116 -2.61 18.59 28.92
N SER A 117 -3.52 17.66 28.66
CA SER A 117 -4.47 17.19 29.66
C SER A 117 -3.81 16.46 30.82
N PHE A 118 -2.74 15.69 30.58
CA PHE A 118 -1.94 15.08 31.64
C PHE A 118 -1.07 16.12 32.37
N VAL A 119 -0.43 17.06 31.66
CA VAL A 119 0.33 18.15 32.28
C VAL A 119 -0.57 19.02 33.17
N ALA A 120 -1.80 19.31 32.72
CA ALA A 120 -2.76 20.10 33.50
C ALA A 120 -3.15 19.45 34.82
N THR A 121 -3.02 18.12 34.97
CA THR A 121 -3.29 17.46 36.27
C THR A 121 -2.32 17.91 37.38
N TYR A 122 -1.15 18.45 37.01
CA TYR A 122 -0.20 19.02 37.96
C TYR A 122 -0.56 20.45 38.41
N SER A 123 -1.45 21.13 37.69
CA SER A 123 -1.94 22.46 38.07
C SER A 123 -3.06 22.44 39.11
N GLN A 124 -3.62 21.26 39.41
CA GLN A 124 -4.78 21.05 40.29
C GLN A 124 -6.07 21.80 39.88
N ASN A 125 -6.10 22.42 38.70
CA ASN A 125 -7.30 23.07 38.17
C ASN A 125 -8.22 22.04 37.50
N ALA A 126 -9.20 21.54 38.25
CA ALA A 126 -10.14 20.52 37.79
C ALA A 126 -10.92 20.93 36.52
N GLN A 127 -11.36 22.19 36.43
CA GLN A 127 -12.09 22.68 35.28
C GLN A 127 -11.21 22.68 34.01
N ALA A 128 -9.97 23.15 34.12
CA ALA A 128 -9.03 23.18 33.00
C ALA A 128 -8.71 21.76 32.51
N VAL A 129 -8.48 20.82 33.44
CA VAL A 129 -8.26 19.40 33.11
C VAL A 129 -9.45 18.83 32.36
N HIS A 130 -10.67 18.98 32.88
CA HIS A 130 -11.88 18.46 32.23
C HIS A 130 -12.10 19.07 30.84
N ASN A 131 -11.94 20.39 30.69
CA ASN A 131 -12.05 21.07 29.40
C ASN A 131 -11.07 20.48 28.39
N LEU A 132 -9.79 20.31 28.75
CA LEU A 132 -8.77 19.74 27.87
C LEU A 132 -9.11 18.30 27.44
N LYS A 133 -9.64 17.46 28.34
CA LYS A 133 -10.05 16.09 28.01
C LYS A 133 -11.18 16.08 26.96
N PHE A 134 -12.18 16.95 27.09
CA PHE A 134 -13.25 17.06 26.10
C PHE A 134 -12.80 17.69 24.78
N THR A 135 -11.91 18.68 24.81
CA THR A 135 -11.31 19.23 23.59
C THR A 135 -10.48 18.16 22.87
N PHE A 136 -9.74 17.34 23.61
CA PHE A 136 -9.03 16.19 23.05
C PHE A 136 -9.99 15.19 22.39
N LEU A 137 -11.10 14.84 23.04
CA LEU A 137 -12.13 13.97 22.46
C LEU A 137 -12.62 14.51 21.10
N PHE A 138 -12.98 15.80 21.06
CA PHE A 138 -13.47 16.42 19.83
C PHE A 138 -12.41 16.41 18.73
N ALA A 139 -11.17 16.77 19.05
CA ALA A 139 -10.06 16.75 18.11
C ALA A 139 -9.77 15.31 17.59
N PHE A 140 -9.87 14.31 18.47
CA PHE A 140 -9.73 12.91 18.11
C PHE A 140 -10.82 12.48 17.12
N ILE A 141 -12.09 12.78 17.40
CA ILE A 141 -13.23 12.43 16.52
C ILE A 141 -13.07 13.06 15.13
N LEU A 142 -12.63 14.32 15.07
CA LEU A 142 -12.36 15.00 13.79
C LEU A 142 -11.24 14.30 13.00
N ASN A 143 -10.12 13.99 13.67
CA ASN A 143 -9.02 13.29 13.02
C ASN A 143 -9.40 11.87 12.60
N PHE A 144 -10.19 11.16 13.42
CA PHE A 144 -10.73 9.83 13.14
C PHE A 144 -11.62 9.82 11.91
N THR A 145 -12.62 10.71 11.86
CA THR A 145 -13.53 10.83 10.71
C THR A 145 -12.77 11.13 9.43
N ARG A 146 -11.80 12.07 9.50
CA ARG A 146 -10.93 12.39 8.36
C ARG A 146 -10.11 11.18 7.92
N ALA A 147 -9.49 10.46 8.86
CA ALA A 147 -8.66 9.29 8.59
C ALA A 147 -9.46 8.19 7.88
N MET A 148 -10.63 7.84 8.42
CA MET A 148 -11.50 6.79 7.89
C MET A 148 -12.07 7.18 6.52
N THR A 149 -12.43 8.45 6.33
CA THR A 149 -12.88 8.97 5.02
C THR A 149 -11.75 8.89 3.99
N PHE A 150 -10.51 9.20 4.37
CA PHE A 150 -9.35 9.06 3.50
C PHE A 150 -9.09 7.60 3.13
N LEU A 151 -9.15 6.68 4.11
CA LEU A 151 -9.03 5.25 3.84
C LEU A 151 -10.11 4.79 2.86
N LYS A 152 -11.37 5.17 3.06
CA LYS A 152 -12.49 4.80 2.18
C LYS A 152 -12.34 5.32 0.75
N ASN A 153 -11.97 6.59 0.58
CA ASN A 153 -12.08 7.26 -0.71
C ASN A 153 -10.76 7.31 -1.49
N ALA A 154 -9.63 7.17 -0.81
CA ALA A 154 -8.31 7.35 -1.40
C ALA A 154 -7.40 6.13 -1.31
N VAL A 155 -7.58 5.25 -0.31
CA VAL A 155 -6.77 4.03 -0.17
C VAL A 155 -7.53 2.80 -0.66
N ALA A 156 -8.74 2.58 -0.16
CA ALA A 156 -9.56 1.41 -0.47
C ALA A 156 -9.78 1.16 -1.97
N PRO A 157 -9.94 2.19 -2.83
CA PRO A 157 -10.03 1.96 -4.26
C PRO A 157 -8.81 1.25 -4.82
N ARG A 158 -7.59 1.56 -4.35
CA ARG A 158 -6.34 0.88 -4.79
C ARG A 158 -5.99 -0.36 -3.96
N LEU A 159 -6.38 -0.39 -2.68
CA LEU A 159 -6.19 -1.51 -1.77
C LEU A 159 -7.52 -1.90 -1.10
N PRO A 160 -8.31 -2.80 -1.72
CA PRO A 160 -9.61 -3.22 -1.20
C PRO A 160 -9.59 -3.73 0.25
N SER A 161 -8.46 -4.25 0.72
CA SER A 161 -8.24 -4.68 2.12
C SER A 161 -8.43 -3.56 3.16
N PHE A 162 -8.33 -2.29 2.76
CA PHE A 162 -8.59 -1.12 3.60
C PHE A 162 -10.04 -0.61 3.50
N GLY A 163 -10.89 -1.24 2.69
CA GLY A 163 -12.29 -0.89 2.47
C GLY A 163 -13.29 -1.90 3.04
N GLY A 164 -14.56 -1.75 2.64
CA GLY A 164 -15.63 -2.71 2.89
C GLY A 164 -15.76 -3.11 4.37
N ARG A 165 -15.91 -4.42 4.62
CA ARG A 165 -16.05 -5.00 5.97
C ARG A 165 -14.83 -4.75 6.85
N SER A 166 -13.63 -4.76 6.28
CA SER A 166 -12.39 -4.50 7.01
C SER A 166 -12.35 -3.08 7.58
N LEU A 167 -12.76 -2.09 6.78
CA LEU A 167 -12.88 -0.70 7.24
C LEU A 167 -13.92 -0.57 8.35
N VAL A 168 -15.08 -1.20 8.19
CA VAL A 168 -16.15 -1.18 9.22
C VAL A 168 -15.66 -1.81 10.52
N ALA A 169 -15.02 -2.97 10.46
CA ALA A 169 -14.43 -3.62 11.64
C ALA A 169 -13.38 -2.72 12.31
N ARG A 170 -12.50 -2.08 11.52
CA ARG A 170 -11.51 -1.11 12.04
C ARG A 170 -12.18 0.05 12.77
N MET A 171 -13.23 0.63 12.19
CA MET A 171 -13.97 1.72 12.82
C MET A 171 -14.61 1.28 14.14
N ILE A 172 -15.24 0.11 14.18
CA ILE A 172 -15.87 -0.43 15.39
C ILE A 172 -14.83 -0.67 16.48
N VAL A 173 -13.73 -1.37 16.16
CA VAL A 173 -12.68 -1.70 17.12
C VAL A 173 -12.07 -0.43 17.72
N ILE A 174 -11.69 0.54 16.88
CA ILE A 174 -11.13 1.81 17.37
C ILE A 174 -12.14 2.53 18.25
N SER A 175 -13.40 2.67 17.81
CA SER A 175 -14.43 3.38 18.56
C SER A 175 -14.70 2.72 19.92
N LEU A 176 -14.79 1.39 19.98
CA LEU A 176 -15.03 0.66 21.24
C LEU A 176 -13.84 0.80 22.20
N CYS A 177 -12.63 0.50 21.75
CA CYS A 177 -11.43 0.59 22.58
C CYS A 177 -11.19 2.03 23.05
N PHE A 178 -11.35 3.01 22.16
CA PHE A 178 -11.19 4.42 22.50
C PHE A 178 -12.27 4.89 23.47
N SER A 179 -13.53 4.49 23.29
CA SER A 179 -14.62 4.88 24.21
C SER A 179 -14.39 4.30 25.60
N PHE A 180 -13.99 3.03 25.70
CA PHE A 180 -13.66 2.39 26.97
C PHE A 180 -12.50 3.10 27.68
N TRP A 181 -11.39 3.32 26.98
CA TRP A 181 -10.25 4.04 27.53
C TRP A 181 -10.60 5.50 27.89
N PHE A 182 -11.38 6.20 27.06
CA PHE A 182 -11.78 7.58 27.32
C PHE A 182 -12.70 7.71 28.54
N MET A 183 -13.58 6.73 28.79
CA MET A 183 -14.42 6.69 30.00
C MET A 183 -13.56 6.63 31.27
N TRP A 184 -12.55 5.76 31.29
CA TRP A 184 -11.57 5.71 32.38
C TRP A 184 -10.77 7.02 32.48
N PHE A 185 -10.24 7.50 31.36
CA PHE A 185 -9.40 8.71 31.30
C PHE A 185 -10.16 9.96 31.78
N LYS A 186 -11.45 10.07 31.45
CA LYS A 186 -12.34 11.15 31.91
C LYS A 186 -12.49 11.15 33.43
N GLN A 187 -12.54 9.98 34.07
CA GLN A 187 -12.72 9.82 35.52
C GLN A 187 -11.46 10.14 36.33
N LEU A 188 -10.27 10.20 35.70
CA LEU A 188 -9.05 10.59 36.42
C LEU A 188 -9.21 11.98 37.04
N GLU A 189 -8.96 12.07 38.34
CA GLU A 189 -8.99 13.31 39.10
C GLU A 189 -7.91 14.29 38.62
N ALA A 190 -8.05 15.57 38.97
CA ALA A 190 -7.07 16.62 38.66
C ALA A 190 -5.88 16.61 39.63
N VAL A 191 -5.30 15.43 39.81
CA VAL A 191 -4.11 15.19 40.63
C VAL A 191 -2.99 14.64 39.76
N PRO A 192 -1.71 14.88 40.12
CA PRO A 192 -0.55 14.38 39.38
C PRO A 192 -0.72 12.92 38.95
N THR A 193 -0.84 12.72 37.64
CA THR A 193 -1.11 11.38 37.09
C THR A 193 0.16 10.51 37.18
N PRO A 194 0.06 9.24 37.62
CA PRO A 194 1.20 8.34 37.62
C PRO A 194 1.86 8.19 36.24
N LYS A 195 3.21 8.18 36.20
CA LYS A 195 4.00 8.04 34.94
C LYS A 195 3.56 6.84 34.10
N LEU A 196 3.21 5.73 34.76
CA LEU A 196 2.73 4.51 34.10
C LEU A 196 1.41 4.76 33.33
N TYR A 197 0.48 5.54 33.88
CA TYR A 197 -0.80 5.82 33.24
C TYR A 197 -0.63 6.74 32.02
N ILE A 198 0.28 7.70 32.10
CA ILE A 198 0.66 8.56 30.97
C ILE A 198 1.27 7.70 29.85
N PHE A 199 2.22 6.84 30.21
CA PHE A 199 2.91 5.96 29.26
C PHE A 199 1.96 4.96 28.58
N LEU A 200 1.12 4.26 29.34
CA LEU A 200 0.15 3.31 28.80
C LEU A 200 -0.90 4.00 27.92
N SER A 201 -1.37 5.19 28.32
CA SER A 201 -2.28 5.99 27.50
C SER A 201 -1.61 6.46 26.21
N GLY A 202 -0.32 6.80 26.27
CA GLY A 202 0.48 7.12 25.11
C GLY A 202 0.66 5.94 24.16
N ILE A 203 0.96 4.74 24.68
CA ILE A 203 1.05 3.51 23.87
C ILE A 203 -0.30 3.22 23.20
N PHE A 204 -1.38 3.29 23.97
CA PHE A 204 -2.73 3.10 23.43
C PHE A 204 -3.01 4.08 22.29
N TYR A 205 -2.75 5.37 22.50
CA TYR A 205 -2.94 6.40 21.49
C TYR A 205 -2.04 6.21 20.26
N PHE A 206 -0.79 5.77 20.45
CA PHE A 206 0.14 5.40 19.39
C PHE A 206 -0.41 4.26 18.51
N ILE A 207 -0.88 3.18 19.14
CA ILE A 207 -1.46 2.03 18.42
C ILE A 207 -2.70 2.46 17.65
N VAL A 208 -3.62 3.18 18.29
CA VAL A 208 -4.85 3.68 17.65
C VAL A 208 -4.51 4.59 16.46
N SER A 209 -3.56 5.50 16.62
CA SER A 209 -3.10 6.39 15.54
C SER A 209 -2.46 5.60 14.38
N GLY A 210 -1.62 4.60 14.68
CA GLY A 210 -1.04 3.73 13.65
C GLY A 210 -2.10 2.95 12.87
N ILE A 211 -3.18 2.50 13.51
CA ILE A 211 -4.32 1.84 12.85
C ILE A 211 -5.16 2.88 12.08
N MET A 212 -5.25 4.13 12.52
CA MET A 212 -5.96 5.19 11.79
C MET A 212 -5.22 5.65 10.53
N HIS A 213 -3.89 5.68 10.58
CA HIS A 213 -3.01 6.19 9.52
C HIS A 213 -2.00 5.13 9.06
N PRO A 214 -2.47 3.94 8.64
CA PRO A 214 -1.58 2.91 8.16
C PRO A 214 -0.86 3.43 6.93
N LEU A 215 0.45 3.20 6.83
CA LEU A 215 1.15 3.48 5.59
C LEU A 215 0.56 2.53 4.52
N PRO A 216 -0.07 3.05 3.45
CA PRO A 216 -0.75 2.22 2.46
C PRO A 216 0.25 1.56 1.51
N THR A 217 1.04 0.63 2.02
CA THR A 217 1.95 -0.21 1.26
C THR A 217 1.44 -1.64 1.27
N ARG A 218 1.49 -2.34 0.12
CA ARG A 218 1.09 -3.77 0.04
C ARG A 218 1.86 -4.67 1.00
N PHE A 219 3.13 -4.34 1.26
CA PHE A 219 4.03 -5.08 2.14
C PHE A 219 4.20 -4.39 3.51
N SER A 220 3.13 -3.84 4.08
CA SER A 220 3.19 -3.25 5.42
C SER A 220 3.42 -4.34 6.47
N LEU A 221 4.44 -4.20 7.31
CA LEU A 221 4.75 -5.11 8.42
C LEU A 221 3.63 -5.14 9.49
N LEU A 222 2.84 -4.08 9.60
CA LEU A 222 1.77 -3.94 10.62
C LEU A 222 0.40 -4.40 10.13
N SER A 223 0.29 -4.66 8.84
CA SER A 223 -0.83 -5.37 8.25
C SER A 223 -0.25 -6.09 7.03
N PRO A 224 0.47 -7.22 7.22
CA PRO A 224 0.61 -8.14 6.12
C PRO A 224 -0.83 -8.42 5.74
N GLY A 225 -1.26 -7.96 4.55
CA GLY A 225 -2.67 -8.04 4.17
C GLY A 225 -3.12 -9.44 4.52
N LYS A 226 -3.93 -9.57 5.58
CA LYS A 226 -4.31 -10.85 6.19
C LYS A 226 -4.60 -11.75 5.02
N HIS A 227 -3.75 -12.77 4.80
CA HIS A 227 -3.76 -13.62 3.61
C HIS A 227 -5.13 -13.53 2.94
N VAL A 228 -5.26 -12.55 2.03
CA VAL A 228 -6.34 -12.61 1.06
C VAL A 228 -6.02 -13.95 0.45
N SER A 229 -6.91 -14.92 0.65
CA SER A 229 -6.65 -16.33 0.32
C SER A 229 -5.91 -16.34 -1.01
N ARG A 230 -4.89 -17.18 -1.16
CA ARG A 230 -4.04 -17.21 -2.38
C ARG A 230 -4.88 -17.08 -3.66
N GLU A 231 -6.11 -17.58 -3.63
CA GLU A 231 -7.20 -17.43 -4.59
C GLU A 231 -7.71 -15.99 -4.83
N ALA A 232 -8.06 -15.21 -3.80
CA ALA A 232 -8.59 -13.85 -3.96
C ALA A 232 -7.54 -12.81 -4.42
N PHE A 233 -6.25 -13.19 -4.43
CA PHE A 233 -5.22 -12.41 -5.10
C PHE A 233 -5.21 -12.64 -6.62
N LEU A 234 -5.83 -13.73 -7.10
CA LEU A 234 -5.82 -14.22 -8.49
C LEU A 234 -7.15 -14.09 -9.21
N THR A 235 -8.19 -13.73 -8.46
CA THR A 235 -9.50 -13.45 -8.99
C THR A 235 -9.47 -12.18 -9.82
N ILE A 236 -10.15 -12.24 -10.96
CA ILE A 236 -10.44 -11.07 -11.78
C ILE A 236 -11.58 -10.32 -11.11
N GLU A 237 -11.31 -9.11 -10.66
CA GLU A 237 -12.31 -8.24 -10.07
C GLU A 237 -12.94 -7.40 -11.19
N LEU A 238 -14.25 -7.57 -11.41
CA LEU A 238 -15.01 -6.66 -12.25
C LEU A 238 -15.22 -5.35 -11.49
N ILE A 239 -14.78 -4.24 -12.07
CA ILE A 239 -14.87 -2.92 -11.45
C ILE A 239 -15.78 -2.00 -12.25
N SER A 240 -16.39 -1.04 -11.55
CA SER A 240 -17.15 0.03 -12.21
C SER A 240 -16.22 1.03 -12.88
N GLU A 241 -16.70 1.74 -13.92
CA GLU A 241 -15.96 2.82 -14.56
C GLU A 241 -15.54 3.90 -13.54
N LYS A 242 -16.42 4.23 -12.61
CA LYS A 242 -16.13 5.17 -11.51
C LYS A 242 -14.94 4.72 -10.67
N GLN A 243 -14.84 3.43 -10.35
CA GLN A 243 -13.68 2.90 -9.63
C GLN A 243 -12.42 2.93 -10.49
N LEU A 244 -12.52 2.62 -11.78
CA LEU A 244 -11.39 2.69 -12.71
C LEU A 244 -10.84 4.12 -12.81
N ASN A 245 -11.70 5.12 -12.93
CA ASN A 245 -11.33 6.52 -12.98
C ASN A 245 -10.71 7.03 -11.67
N LEU A 246 -11.03 6.39 -10.53
CA LEU A 246 -10.40 6.72 -9.24
C LEU A 246 -8.98 6.15 -9.12
N ILE A 247 -8.73 4.98 -9.69
CA ILE A 247 -7.42 4.30 -9.55
C ILE A 247 -6.45 4.66 -10.67
N SER A 248 -6.95 4.96 -11.87
CA SER A 248 -6.15 5.23 -13.04
C SER A 248 -5.49 6.61 -12.99
N LYS A 249 -4.21 6.68 -13.40
CA LYS A 249 -3.50 7.94 -13.63
C LYS A 249 -3.64 8.43 -15.06
N GLU A 250 -3.73 7.48 -16.00
CA GLU A 250 -3.68 7.72 -17.43
C GLU A 250 -5.07 7.99 -18.04
N ASN A 251 -6.13 7.97 -17.21
CA ASN A 251 -7.53 8.14 -17.62
C ASN A 251 -7.91 7.21 -18.78
N ILE A 252 -7.84 5.90 -18.52
CA ILE A 252 -8.05 4.83 -19.50
C ILE A 252 -9.34 4.99 -20.33
N THR A 253 -10.40 5.56 -19.76
CA THR A 253 -11.73 5.66 -20.38
C THR A 253 -11.87 6.86 -21.33
N THR A 254 -10.81 7.65 -21.53
CA THR A 254 -10.84 8.77 -22.47
C THR A 254 -10.91 8.29 -23.92
N PRO A 255 -11.68 8.96 -24.80
CA PRO A 255 -11.83 8.53 -26.19
C PRO A 255 -10.50 8.39 -26.94
N GLU A 256 -9.52 9.23 -26.64
CA GLU A 256 -8.17 9.16 -27.23
C GLU A 256 -7.51 7.79 -27.02
N ASN A 257 -7.74 7.17 -25.87
CA ASN A 257 -7.17 5.87 -25.51
C ASN A 257 -8.02 4.69 -25.99
N THR A 258 -9.36 4.83 -26.05
CA THR A 258 -10.27 3.73 -26.42
C THR A 258 -10.53 3.64 -27.92
N GLN A 259 -10.55 4.77 -28.64
CA GLN A 259 -10.82 4.82 -30.09
C GLN A 259 -9.92 3.93 -30.94
N PRO A 260 -8.61 3.74 -30.65
CA PRO A 260 -7.78 2.83 -31.44
C PRO A 260 -8.30 1.40 -31.46
N LEU A 261 -8.88 0.90 -30.36
CA LEU A 261 -9.47 -0.45 -30.32
C LEU A 261 -10.86 -0.47 -30.97
N GLU A 262 -11.68 0.55 -30.72
CA GLU A 262 -13.02 0.67 -31.31
C GLU A 262 -12.97 0.71 -32.85
N LYS A 263 -11.96 1.39 -33.42
CA LYS A 263 -11.73 1.44 -34.88
C LYS A 263 -11.35 0.09 -35.49
N GLU A 264 -10.79 -0.82 -34.70
CA GLU A 264 -10.43 -2.18 -35.11
C GLU A 264 -11.58 -3.18 -34.81
N GLY A 265 -12.80 -2.69 -34.55
CA GLY A 265 -14.00 -3.52 -34.33
C GLY A 265 -14.10 -4.13 -32.93
N PHE A 266 -13.33 -3.63 -31.95
CA PHE A 266 -13.42 -4.11 -30.58
C PHE A 266 -14.54 -3.42 -29.80
N THR A 267 -15.29 -4.21 -29.05
CA THR A 267 -16.40 -3.76 -28.19
C THR A 267 -16.04 -3.94 -26.73
N LEU A 268 -16.35 -2.94 -25.90
CA LEU A 268 -16.08 -3.00 -24.45
C LEU A 268 -16.93 -4.08 -23.80
N VAL A 269 -16.28 -5.01 -23.09
CA VAL A 269 -16.96 -6.05 -22.32
C VAL A 269 -17.18 -5.56 -20.89
N LYS A 270 -16.08 -5.28 -20.16
CA LYS A 270 -16.06 -4.79 -18.77
C LYS A 270 -14.75 -4.09 -18.44
N HIS A 271 -14.77 -3.29 -17.38
CA HIS A 271 -13.55 -2.88 -16.70
C HIS A 271 -13.15 -3.91 -15.65
N VAL A 272 -11.86 -4.17 -15.56
CA VAL A 272 -11.32 -5.22 -14.70
C VAL A 272 -10.09 -4.76 -13.93
N ARG A 273 -9.90 -5.39 -12.79
CA ARG A 273 -8.63 -5.45 -12.08
C ARG A 273 -8.21 -6.91 -11.96
N MET A 274 -6.95 -7.19 -12.23
CA MET A 274 -6.43 -8.55 -12.18
C MET A 274 -4.93 -8.54 -11.83
N PRO A 275 -4.32 -9.69 -11.51
CA PRO A 275 -2.87 -9.80 -11.42
C PRO A 275 -2.22 -9.39 -12.73
N LEU A 276 -1.02 -8.84 -12.64
CA LEU A 276 -0.18 -8.62 -13.82
C LEU A 276 0.32 -9.98 -14.32
N ILE A 277 0.13 -10.28 -15.61
CA ILE A 277 0.45 -11.58 -16.23
C ILE A 277 1.92 -11.94 -16.02
N GLU A 278 2.79 -10.96 -16.22
CA GLU A 278 4.24 -11.08 -16.16
C GLU A 278 4.78 -11.20 -14.74
N LEU A 279 4.12 -10.50 -13.80
CA LEU A 279 4.52 -10.44 -12.40
C LEU A 279 3.29 -10.52 -11.52
N PRO A 280 2.74 -11.73 -11.29
CA PRO A 280 1.44 -11.91 -10.63
C PRO A 280 1.31 -11.28 -9.25
N LEU A 281 2.43 -10.99 -8.56
CA LEU A 281 2.50 -10.24 -7.29
C LEU A 281 2.11 -8.76 -7.39
N PHE A 282 1.98 -8.22 -8.59
CA PHE A 282 1.52 -6.86 -8.86
C PHE A 282 0.17 -6.91 -9.56
N GLN A 283 -0.55 -5.80 -9.56
CA GLN A 283 -1.84 -5.70 -10.23
C GLN A 283 -1.79 -4.81 -11.46
N MET A 284 -2.75 -5.08 -12.34
CA MET A 284 -3.12 -4.22 -13.44
C MET A 284 -4.63 -3.97 -13.43
N TRP A 285 -5.04 -2.84 -13.99
CA TRP A 285 -6.44 -2.43 -14.07
C TRP A 285 -6.71 -1.68 -15.36
N GLY A 286 -7.92 -1.82 -15.89
CA GLY A 286 -8.31 -1.19 -17.14
C GLY A 286 -9.50 -1.82 -17.79
N SER A 287 -9.54 -1.77 -19.12
CA SER A 287 -10.71 -2.11 -19.92
C SER A 287 -10.43 -3.34 -20.78
N ALA A 288 -11.31 -4.33 -20.70
CA ALA A 288 -11.29 -5.52 -21.53
C ALA A 288 -12.30 -5.38 -22.66
N TYR A 289 -11.85 -5.64 -23.87
CA TYR A 289 -12.62 -5.57 -25.10
C TYR A 289 -12.58 -6.90 -25.85
N LEU A 290 -13.58 -7.12 -26.69
CA LEU A 290 -13.68 -8.30 -27.52
C LEU A 290 -13.95 -7.89 -28.96
N ASN A 291 -13.25 -8.52 -29.91
CA ASN A 291 -13.47 -8.26 -31.32
C ASN A 291 -14.79 -8.85 -31.83
N GLU A 292 -15.20 -8.48 -33.04
CA GLU A 292 -16.46 -8.92 -33.66
C GLU A 292 -16.61 -10.44 -33.73
N ASN A 293 -15.51 -11.15 -34.07
CA ASN A 293 -15.48 -12.61 -34.16
C ASN A 293 -15.37 -13.31 -32.81
N LYS A 294 -15.28 -12.55 -31.71
CA LYS A 294 -15.24 -13.03 -30.33
C LYS A 294 -14.05 -13.95 -30.00
N ASN A 295 -13.01 -13.94 -30.82
CA ASN A 295 -11.86 -14.84 -30.69
C ASN A 295 -10.58 -14.13 -30.19
N ILE A 296 -10.58 -12.80 -30.14
CA ILE A 296 -9.46 -11.99 -29.62
C ILE A 296 -9.98 -11.09 -28.51
N MET A 297 -9.36 -11.21 -27.33
CA MET A 297 -9.58 -10.29 -26.23
C MET A 297 -8.46 -9.24 -26.22
N ALA A 298 -8.84 -7.97 -26.30
CA ALA A 298 -7.93 -6.86 -26.16
C ALA A 298 -8.06 -6.24 -24.78
N PHE A 299 -6.93 -5.88 -24.20
CA PHE A 299 -6.89 -5.16 -22.94
C PHE A 299 -6.12 -3.88 -23.08
N LEU A 300 -6.72 -2.82 -22.55
CA LEU A 300 -6.09 -1.54 -22.33
C LEU A 300 -5.85 -1.37 -20.84
N PHE A 301 -4.61 -1.53 -20.40
CA PHE A 301 -4.27 -1.58 -18.99
C PHE A 301 -3.29 -0.52 -18.55
N GLU A 302 -3.45 -0.10 -17.30
CA GLU A 302 -2.42 0.52 -16.47
C GLU A 302 -2.01 -0.49 -15.38
N ASN A 303 -0.79 -0.37 -14.87
CA ASN A 303 -0.23 -1.29 -13.89
C ASN A 303 0.60 -0.55 -12.83
N GLU A 304 1.04 -1.28 -11.81
CA GLU A 304 1.79 -0.73 -10.68
C GLU A 304 3.29 -0.52 -10.91
N ILE A 305 3.85 -1.14 -11.95
CA ILE A 305 5.31 -1.25 -12.12
C ILE A 305 5.82 -0.18 -13.07
N LYS A 306 5.10 0.03 -14.18
CA LYS A 306 5.51 0.88 -15.28
C LYS A 306 4.46 1.93 -15.58
N LYS A 307 4.95 3.13 -15.91
CA LYS A 307 4.11 4.26 -16.32
C LYS A 307 3.57 4.07 -17.73
N GLY A 308 2.42 4.71 -18.00
CA GLY A 308 1.75 4.65 -19.28
C GLY A 308 0.88 3.41 -19.47
N LEU A 309 0.07 3.46 -20.52
CA LEU A 309 -0.83 2.38 -20.89
C LEU A 309 -0.08 1.25 -21.61
N SER A 310 -0.57 0.03 -21.43
CA SER A 310 -0.14 -1.15 -22.17
C SER A 310 -1.33 -1.77 -22.89
N PHE A 311 -1.09 -2.15 -24.14
CA PHE A 311 -2.02 -2.93 -24.94
C PHE A 311 -1.62 -4.40 -24.84
N THR A 312 -2.59 -5.26 -24.56
CA THR A 312 -2.39 -6.71 -24.47
C THR A 312 -3.49 -7.40 -25.25
N PHE A 313 -3.11 -8.29 -26.15
CA PHE A 313 -4.04 -9.13 -26.91
C PHE A 313 -3.89 -10.58 -26.47
N LEU A 314 -5.01 -11.26 -26.29
CA LEU A 314 -5.09 -12.64 -25.86
C LEU A 314 -6.04 -13.43 -26.77
N SER A 315 -5.57 -14.58 -27.22
CA SER A 315 -6.35 -15.59 -27.92
C SER A 315 -6.04 -16.98 -27.37
N VAL A 316 -6.93 -17.93 -27.63
CA VAL A 316 -6.74 -19.33 -27.26
C VAL A 316 -6.74 -20.18 -28.53
N LYS A 317 -5.78 -21.09 -28.63
CA LYS A 317 -5.61 -22.02 -29.76
C LYS A 317 -5.19 -23.39 -29.25
N ASN A 318 -6.01 -24.42 -29.51
CA ASN A 318 -5.75 -25.80 -29.09
C ASN A 318 -5.39 -25.90 -27.59
N GLY A 319 -6.12 -25.18 -26.73
CA GLY A 319 -5.85 -25.13 -25.29
C GLY A 319 -4.59 -24.37 -24.86
N SER A 320 -3.86 -23.73 -25.79
CA SER A 320 -2.72 -22.85 -25.49
C SER A 320 -3.12 -21.38 -25.60
N TYR A 321 -2.56 -20.53 -24.74
CA TYR A 321 -2.77 -19.09 -24.75
C TYR A 321 -1.73 -18.39 -25.61
N ILE A 322 -2.18 -17.55 -26.53
CA ILE A 322 -1.31 -16.67 -27.32
C ILE A 322 -1.49 -15.27 -26.76
N ILE A 323 -0.39 -14.64 -26.35
CA ILE A 323 -0.38 -13.32 -25.74
C ILE A 323 0.63 -12.43 -26.49
N THR A 324 0.19 -11.24 -26.88
CA THR A 324 1.05 -10.19 -27.44
C THR A 324 0.83 -8.91 -26.64
N THR A 325 1.89 -8.29 -26.13
CA THR A 325 1.74 -7.16 -25.21
C THR A 325 2.83 -6.11 -25.35
N SER A 326 2.49 -4.85 -25.08
CA SER A 326 3.41 -3.70 -25.09
C SER A 326 4.02 -3.40 -23.71
N PHE A 327 3.99 -4.35 -22.77
CA PHE A 327 4.40 -4.14 -21.38
C PHE A 327 5.95 -4.18 -21.18
N GLU A 328 6.72 -4.74 -22.12
CA GLU A 328 8.21 -4.75 -22.21
C GLU A 328 8.98 -5.30 -20.97
N THR A 329 8.64 -6.46 -20.42
CA THR A 329 9.32 -7.00 -19.23
C THR A 329 10.43 -8.01 -19.56
N GLU A 330 11.68 -7.58 -19.38
CA GLU A 330 12.85 -8.45 -19.57
C GLU A 330 12.82 -9.69 -18.64
N GLY A 331 13.01 -10.87 -19.22
CA GLY A 331 13.33 -12.11 -18.49
C GLY A 331 12.16 -12.86 -17.88
N VAL A 332 10.92 -12.54 -18.27
CA VAL A 332 9.73 -13.30 -17.86
C VAL A 332 9.73 -14.67 -18.53
N ARG A 333 9.33 -15.70 -17.79
CA ARG A 333 9.17 -17.06 -18.31
C ARG A 333 7.78 -17.57 -17.99
N PHE A 334 7.17 -18.26 -18.94
CA PHE A 334 5.85 -18.84 -18.82
C PHE A 334 5.88 -20.36 -18.93
N PRO A 335 4.89 -21.09 -18.38
CA PRO A 335 4.73 -22.52 -18.60
C PRO A 335 4.53 -22.88 -20.07
N GLN A 336 4.76 -24.17 -20.38
CA GLN A 336 4.36 -24.75 -21.67
C GLN A 336 2.84 -24.56 -21.86
N GLY A 337 2.44 -24.05 -23.03
CA GLY A 337 1.04 -23.69 -23.34
C GLY A 337 0.73 -22.20 -23.23
N ILE A 338 1.71 -21.35 -22.91
CA ILE A 338 1.59 -19.89 -23.06
C ILE A 338 2.66 -19.41 -24.04
N ASP A 339 2.22 -19.01 -25.22
CA ASP A 339 3.05 -18.36 -26.23
C ASP A 339 2.96 -16.83 -26.01
N TYR A 340 4.03 -16.24 -25.48
CA TYR A 340 4.07 -14.84 -25.06
C TYR A 340 5.12 -14.07 -25.86
N GLU A 341 4.72 -12.90 -26.38
CA GLU A 341 5.61 -12.00 -27.11
C GLU A 341 5.42 -10.56 -26.65
N GLU A 342 6.56 -9.89 -26.49
CA GLU A 342 6.60 -8.47 -26.19
C GLU A 342 6.78 -7.67 -27.48
N ALA A 343 5.83 -6.79 -27.74
CA ALA A 343 5.93 -5.80 -28.79
C ALA A 343 6.60 -4.53 -28.24
N ASP A 344 7.33 -3.83 -29.12
CA ASP A 344 7.90 -2.51 -28.80
C ASP A 344 6.78 -1.53 -28.43
N LYS A 345 6.94 -0.82 -27.31
CA LYS A 345 5.92 0.11 -26.81
C LYS A 345 5.68 1.32 -27.71
N SER A 346 6.59 1.61 -28.63
CA SER A 346 6.42 2.67 -29.65
C SER A 346 5.41 2.29 -30.74
N LEU A 347 5.11 1.00 -30.89
CA LEU A 347 4.16 0.51 -31.89
C LEU A 347 2.73 0.93 -31.56
N LYS A 348 1.97 1.22 -32.60
CA LYS A 348 0.55 1.54 -32.47
C LYS A 348 -0.25 0.28 -32.13
N PRO A 349 -1.41 0.40 -31.46
CA PRO A 349 -2.26 -0.74 -31.10
C PRO A 349 -2.62 -1.63 -32.31
N SER A 350 -2.85 -1.03 -33.48
CA SER A 350 -3.16 -1.76 -34.72
C SER A 350 -1.97 -2.55 -35.28
N GLU A 351 -0.72 -2.09 -35.04
CA GLU A 351 0.49 -2.82 -35.45
C GLU A 351 0.71 -4.02 -34.53
N ILE A 352 0.49 -3.85 -33.22
CA ILE A 352 0.55 -4.93 -32.24
C ILE A 352 -0.55 -5.98 -32.52
N LEU A 353 -1.76 -5.53 -32.88
CA LEU A 353 -2.85 -6.41 -33.28
C LEU A 353 -2.47 -7.25 -34.51
N LYS A 354 -1.83 -6.66 -35.53
CA LYS A 354 -1.36 -7.40 -36.71
C LYS A 354 -0.35 -8.49 -36.33
N LEU A 355 0.60 -8.19 -35.45
CA LEU A 355 1.55 -9.20 -34.92
C LEU A 355 0.80 -10.33 -34.23
N HIS A 356 -0.20 -10.00 -33.42
CA HIS A 356 -1.03 -10.99 -32.73
C HIS A 356 -1.80 -11.89 -33.69
N ILE A 357 -2.48 -11.32 -34.70
CA ILE A 357 -3.25 -12.07 -35.70
C ILE A 357 -2.35 -13.03 -36.48
N ASN A 358 -1.15 -12.59 -36.87
CA ASN A 358 -0.19 -13.42 -37.59
C ASN A 358 0.21 -14.67 -36.79
N ARG A 359 0.27 -14.57 -35.46
CA ARG A 359 0.57 -15.70 -34.56
C ARG A 359 -0.62 -16.60 -34.31
N MET A 360 -1.80 -16.01 -34.19
CA MET A 360 -3.04 -16.74 -33.95
C MET A 360 -3.37 -17.69 -35.11
N GLY A 361 -3.31 -17.22 -36.36
CA GLY A 361 -3.82 -17.95 -37.52
C GLY A 361 -5.36 -18.02 -37.54
N MET A 362 -5.95 -18.99 -38.26
CA MET A 362 -7.41 -19.04 -38.49
C MET A 362 -8.22 -19.86 -37.45
N ASP A 363 -7.60 -20.74 -36.68
CA ASP A 363 -8.30 -21.75 -35.83
C ASP A 363 -8.39 -21.36 -34.34
N SER A 364 -8.67 -20.10 -34.03
CA SER A 364 -8.80 -19.62 -32.65
C SER A 364 -10.15 -19.95 -32.02
N GLU A 365 -10.17 -20.27 -30.73
CA GLU A 365 -11.38 -20.54 -29.96
C GLU A 365 -12.21 -19.25 -29.72
N ASN A 366 -13.54 -19.41 -29.58
CA ASN A 366 -14.44 -18.30 -29.21
C ASN A 366 -14.41 -18.07 -27.70
N LEU A 367 -14.18 -16.82 -27.29
CA LEU A 367 -13.99 -16.40 -25.91
C LEU A 367 -15.24 -15.79 -25.26
N SER A 368 -16.37 -15.62 -25.97
CA SER A 368 -17.51 -14.84 -25.45
C SER A 368 -18.20 -15.46 -24.24
N ASP A 369 -18.20 -16.78 -24.14
CA ASP A 369 -19.04 -17.48 -23.15
C ASP A 369 -18.32 -17.64 -21.81
N THR A 370 -16.98 -17.59 -21.80
CA THR A 370 -16.14 -17.80 -20.61
C THR A 370 -14.88 -16.91 -20.52
N PRO A 371 -14.94 -15.61 -20.86
CA PRO A 371 -13.75 -14.77 -20.99
C PRO A 371 -12.92 -14.70 -19.69
N TRP A 372 -13.60 -14.59 -18.55
CA TRP A 372 -12.96 -14.52 -17.24
C TRP A 372 -12.36 -15.85 -16.80
N LYS A 373 -13.03 -16.97 -17.12
CA LYS A 373 -12.55 -18.31 -16.77
C LYS A 373 -11.24 -18.65 -17.50
N HIS A 374 -11.08 -18.19 -18.75
CA HIS A 374 -9.83 -18.32 -19.49
C HIS A 374 -8.69 -17.58 -18.80
N LEU A 375 -8.92 -16.33 -18.38
CA LEU A 375 -7.94 -15.55 -17.65
C LEU A 375 -7.62 -16.17 -16.27
N GLU A 376 -8.62 -16.68 -15.53
CA GLU A 376 -8.39 -17.37 -14.26
C GLU A 376 -7.55 -18.64 -14.44
N ASN A 377 -7.83 -19.43 -15.48
CA ASN A 377 -7.05 -20.62 -15.84
C ASN A 377 -5.61 -20.26 -16.22
N LEU A 378 -5.42 -19.18 -17.00
CA LEU A 378 -4.11 -18.63 -17.33
C LEU A 378 -3.31 -18.30 -16.06
N PHE A 379 -3.89 -17.52 -15.14
CA PHE A 379 -3.21 -17.14 -13.90
C PHE A 379 -2.89 -18.34 -13.01
N LYS A 380 -3.79 -19.33 -12.92
CA LYS A 380 -3.52 -20.60 -12.21
C LYS A 380 -2.28 -21.29 -12.78
N SER A 381 -2.23 -21.45 -14.10
CA SER A 381 -1.10 -22.10 -14.79
C SER A 381 0.23 -21.38 -14.53
N ILE A 382 0.25 -20.05 -14.66
CA ILE A 382 1.45 -19.23 -14.39
C ILE A 382 1.95 -19.43 -12.96
N ILE A 383 1.04 -19.52 -12.00
CA ILE A 383 1.39 -19.60 -10.59
C ILE A 383 1.86 -20.98 -10.20
N ASP A 384 1.21 -22.03 -10.70
CA ASP A 384 1.67 -23.40 -10.53
C ASP A 384 3.09 -23.57 -11.11
N PHE A 385 3.37 -22.93 -12.25
CA PHE A 385 4.72 -22.85 -12.82
C PHE A 385 5.73 -22.13 -11.92
N LEU A 386 5.37 -20.95 -11.39
CA LEU A 386 6.26 -20.21 -10.48
C LEU A 386 6.52 -20.99 -9.18
N HIS A 387 5.53 -21.73 -8.67
CA HIS A 387 5.68 -22.57 -7.48
C HIS A 387 6.50 -23.82 -7.72
N THR A 388 6.29 -24.50 -8.84
CA THR A 388 7.10 -25.68 -9.20
C THR A 388 8.55 -25.28 -9.49
N GLY A 389 8.77 -24.17 -10.20
CA GLY A 389 10.11 -23.61 -10.44
C GLY A 389 10.83 -23.21 -9.15
N THR A 390 10.14 -22.60 -8.18
CA THR A 390 10.73 -22.28 -6.87
C THR A 390 10.94 -23.53 -6.00
N ALA A 391 10.05 -24.52 -6.05
CA ALA A 391 10.23 -25.79 -5.34
C ALA A 391 11.41 -26.61 -5.89
N GLN A 392 11.57 -26.67 -7.21
CA GLN A 392 12.73 -27.30 -7.86
C GLN A 392 14.02 -26.57 -7.52
N ARG A 393 14.05 -25.23 -7.58
CA ARG A 393 15.23 -24.45 -7.15
C ARG A 393 15.56 -24.70 -5.68
N ARG A 394 14.58 -24.70 -4.77
CA ARG A 394 14.81 -25.03 -3.34
C ARG A 394 15.33 -26.46 -3.15
N LYS A 395 14.87 -27.43 -3.93
CA LYS A 395 15.37 -28.81 -3.91
C LYS A 395 16.81 -28.89 -4.42
N ILE A 396 17.14 -28.16 -5.50
CA ILE A 396 18.50 -28.09 -6.04
C ILE A 396 19.42 -27.40 -5.04
N THR A 397 19.03 -26.25 -4.48
CA THR A 397 19.83 -25.53 -3.46
C THR A 397 20.03 -26.37 -2.20
N LYS A 398 19.03 -27.15 -1.77
CA LYS A 398 19.20 -28.14 -0.69
C LYS A 398 20.11 -29.30 -1.08
N LYS A 399 20.04 -29.79 -2.33
CA LYS A 399 20.95 -30.82 -2.84
C LYS A 399 22.39 -30.32 -2.89
N THR A 400 22.65 -29.16 -3.50
CA THR A 400 23.99 -28.56 -3.49
C THR A 400 24.45 -28.17 -2.10
N GLY A 401 23.56 -27.74 -1.20
CA GLY A 401 23.91 -27.45 0.19
C GLY A 401 24.29 -28.70 0.97
N ASN A 402 23.59 -29.82 0.75
CA ASN A 402 23.95 -31.12 1.32
C ASN A 402 25.20 -31.71 0.66
N GLU A 403 25.40 -31.57 -0.66
CA GLU A 403 26.60 -32.04 -1.36
C GLU A 403 27.85 -31.25 -0.95
N ILE A 404 27.73 -29.95 -0.64
CA ILE A 404 28.83 -29.15 -0.08
C ILE A 404 29.12 -29.58 1.38
N ALA A 405 28.08 -29.84 2.19
CA ALA A 405 28.25 -30.33 3.56
C ALA A 405 28.81 -31.76 3.63
N ASP A 406 28.40 -32.64 2.71
CA ASP A 406 28.88 -34.02 2.58
C ASP A 406 30.31 -34.08 2.03
N ASN A 407 30.69 -33.15 1.13
CA ASN A 407 32.07 -32.99 0.65
C ASN A 407 32.99 -32.40 1.73
N GLU A 408 32.51 -31.49 2.59
CA GLU A 408 33.28 -31.03 3.76
C GLU A 408 33.43 -32.11 4.84
N ALA A 409 32.43 -32.98 5.01
CA ALA A 409 32.48 -34.10 5.95
C ALA A 409 33.41 -35.23 5.46
N THR A 410 33.44 -35.52 4.15
CA THR A 410 34.36 -36.50 3.55
C THR A 410 35.79 -35.98 3.44
N ALA A 411 36.01 -34.69 3.19
CA ALA A 411 37.35 -34.10 3.18
C ALA A 411 38.04 -34.12 4.57
N LYS A 412 37.28 -34.13 5.67
CA LYS A 412 37.79 -34.28 7.04
C LYS A 412 38.02 -35.73 7.49
N ALA A 413 37.59 -36.71 6.70
CA ALA A 413 37.66 -38.13 7.03
C ALA A 413 38.84 -38.86 6.38
N VAL A 414 39.74 -38.16 5.68
CA VAL A 414 41.01 -38.74 5.21
C VAL A 414 41.99 -38.78 6.39
N PRO A 415 42.38 -39.96 6.91
CA PRO A 415 43.39 -40.03 7.96
C PRO A 415 44.75 -39.69 7.33
N ASN A 416 45.46 -38.73 7.91
CA ASN A 416 46.89 -38.57 7.63
C ASN A 416 47.60 -39.86 8.05
N GLY A 417 48.08 -40.62 7.06
CA GLY A 417 49.00 -41.73 7.26
C GLY A 417 50.37 -41.28 7.72
#